data_AF-A0A0B7MNJ7-F1
#
_entry.id   AF-A0A0B7MNJ7-F1
#
_cell.length_a   1.000
_cell.length_b   1.000
_cell.length_c   1.000
_cell.angle_alpha   90.00
_cell.angle_beta   90.00
_cell.angle_gamma   90.00
#
_symmetry.space_group_name_H-M   'P 1'
#
loop_
_entity.id
_entity.type
_entity.pdbx_description
1 polymer ?
#
loop_
_entity_poly.entity_id
_entity_poly.type
_entity_poly.pdbx_seq_one_letter_code
_entity_poly.pdbx_strand_id
1 'polypeptide(L)'
;MVNGGRFHIPALFSRDFFAEGFTVMPNILIKYSDRLGLEGTDLLILLAIFYFQQTGRYELEIADFSQLLHIQERQIQVSIEKMRDLGLLTDIDQSLETTGLFEKVADLWAEERMRAVQQKQQEAAITVQLKAGKEQLLSPLINIINLFEREFGRALTPIEIDQIKNWYCEHGYAETLIKEALKRAVLRGILNLNYMDKILASWAKMNIRTTREVIQYEERFQDKKKRKEQSDPDQKIAKEQDEKFKDIYLT
;
A
#
# COMPACT_ATOMS: atom_id res chain seq x y z
N MET A 1 -52.12 54.33 -14.55
CA MET A 1 -51.32 54.71 -13.37
C MET A 1 -50.38 53.57 -13.05
N VAL A 2 -49.10 53.91 -12.92
CA VAL A 2 -47.94 53.01 -12.96
C VAL A 2 -47.96 52.05 -11.77
N ASN A 3 -47.99 50.75 -12.05
CA ASN A 3 -47.90 49.71 -11.05
C ASN A 3 -46.45 49.65 -10.57
N GLY A 4 -46.18 50.22 -9.40
CA GLY A 4 -44.87 50.21 -8.76
C GLY A 4 -44.52 48.82 -8.27
N GLY A 5 -44.05 47.96 -9.19
CA GLY A 5 -43.45 46.68 -8.83
C GLY A 5 -42.28 46.93 -7.91
N ARG A 6 -42.39 46.50 -6.64
CA ARG A 6 -41.24 46.46 -5.73
C ARG A 6 -40.18 45.57 -6.37
N PHE A 7 -39.20 46.18 -7.00
CA PHE A 7 -38.03 45.48 -7.51
C PHE A 7 -37.38 44.76 -6.34
N HIS A 8 -37.33 43.42 -6.41
CA HIS A 8 -36.62 42.62 -5.42
C HIS A 8 -35.13 42.82 -5.69
N ILE A 9 -34.53 43.83 -5.06
CA ILE A 9 -33.14 44.24 -5.24
C ILE A 9 -32.19 43.03 -5.20
N PRO A 10 -32.33 42.05 -4.28
CA PRO A 10 -31.46 40.87 -4.30
C PRO A 10 -31.58 40.03 -5.56
N ALA A 11 -32.77 39.92 -6.17
CA ALA A 11 -32.96 39.12 -7.38
C ALA A 11 -32.39 39.81 -8.62
N LEU A 12 -32.53 41.14 -8.71
CA LEU A 12 -31.87 41.93 -9.76
C LEU A 12 -30.35 41.86 -9.62
N PHE A 13 -29.85 42.06 -8.39
CA PHE A 13 -28.43 41.95 -8.08
C PHE A 13 -27.89 40.57 -8.44
N SER A 14 -28.54 39.47 -8.03
CA SER A 14 -28.06 38.12 -8.36
C SER A 14 -28.01 37.89 -9.87
N ARG A 15 -29.03 38.31 -10.62
CA ARG A 15 -29.03 38.18 -12.07
C ARG A 15 -27.83 38.90 -12.69
N ASP A 16 -27.64 40.17 -12.31
CA ASP A 16 -26.58 41.00 -12.89
C ASP A 16 -25.19 40.50 -12.44
N PHE A 17 -25.04 40.13 -11.16
CA PHE A 17 -23.81 39.53 -10.62
C PHE A 17 -23.34 38.30 -11.38
N PHE A 18 -24.25 37.37 -11.70
CA PHE A 18 -23.90 36.20 -12.50
C PHE A 18 -23.71 36.52 -13.99
N ALA A 19 -24.39 37.55 -14.52
CA ALA A 19 -24.27 37.98 -15.91
C ALA A 19 -22.92 38.66 -16.21
N GLU A 20 -22.33 39.35 -15.23
CA GLU A 20 -20.97 39.93 -15.34
C GLU A 20 -19.87 38.85 -15.39
N GLY A 21 -20.18 37.62 -14.98
CA GLY A 21 -19.28 36.46 -15.11
C GLY A 21 -18.27 36.30 -13.97
N PHE A 22 -17.33 35.38 -14.16
CA PHE A 22 -16.32 35.01 -13.16
C PHE A 22 -14.97 34.79 -13.78
N THR A 23 -13.96 35.53 -13.31
CA THR A 23 -12.57 35.24 -13.61
C THR A 23 -12.04 34.19 -12.65
N VAL A 24 -11.50 33.11 -13.20
CA VAL A 24 -10.99 31.98 -12.42
C VAL A 24 -9.49 31.81 -12.66
N MET A 25 -8.76 31.54 -11.58
CA MET A 25 -7.35 31.17 -11.65
C MET A 25 -7.21 29.70 -11.27
N PRO A 26 -6.61 28.84 -12.12
CA PRO A 26 -6.42 27.44 -11.78
C PRO A 26 -5.57 27.27 -10.50
N ASN A 27 -6.06 26.46 -9.56
CA ASN A 27 -5.34 26.20 -8.29
C ASN A 27 -3.92 25.65 -8.49
N ILE A 28 -3.68 24.94 -9.59
CA ILE A 28 -2.37 24.40 -9.94
C ILE A 28 -1.35 25.50 -10.25
N LEU A 29 -1.77 26.62 -10.85
CA LEU A 29 -0.94 27.79 -11.08
C LEU A 29 -0.57 28.42 -9.73
N ILE A 30 -1.55 28.61 -8.86
CA ILE A 30 -1.33 29.15 -7.50
C ILE A 30 -0.39 28.23 -6.71
N LYS A 31 -0.58 26.91 -6.80
CA LYS A 31 0.27 25.91 -6.14
C LYS A 31 1.74 26.04 -6.56
N TYR A 32 1.99 26.35 -7.84
CA TYR A 32 3.34 26.45 -8.40
C TYR A 32 3.86 27.87 -8.55
N SER A 33 3.16 28.88 -8.04
CA SER A 33 3.54 30.29 -8.23
C SER A 33 4.94 30.59 -7.74
N ASP A 34 5.30 30.08 -6.54
CA ASP A 34 6.63 30.23 -5.96
C ASP A 34 7.72 29.59 -6.83
N ARG A 35 7.47 28.38 -7.33
CA ARG A 35 8.41 27.66 -8.22
C ARG A 35 8.56 28.34 -9.59
N LEU A 36 7.57 29.11 -10.01
CA LEU A 36 7.59 29.92 -11.23
C LEU A 36 8.22 31.29 -11.00
N GLY A 37 8.61 31.65 -9.77
CA GLY A 37 9.14 32.98 -9.45
C GLY A 37 8.08 34.09 -9.43
N LEU A 38 6.81 33.72 -9.23
CA LEU A 38 5.67 34.62 -9.17
C LEU A 38 5.40 35.07 -7.73
N GLU A 39 5.28 36.37 -7.57
CA GLU A 39 4.91 37.10 -6.36
C GLU A 39 3.44 37.55 -6.44
N GLY A 40 2.93 38.14 -5.35
CA GLY A 40 1.54 38.56 -5.27
C GLY A 40 1.12 39.53 -6.38
N THR A 41 1.98 40.48 -6.73
CA THR A 41 1.72 41.44 -7.81
C THR A 41 1.60 40.75 -9.17
N ASP A 42 2.43 39.75 -9.44
CA ASP A 42 2.38 39.02 -10.71
C ASP A 42 1.08 38.22 -10.82
N LEU A 43 0.65 37.59 -9.73
CA LEU A 43 -0.63 36.87 -9.69
C LEU A 43 -1.82 37.81 -9.92
N LEU A 44 -1.80 39.02 -9.36
CA LEU A 44 -2.84 40.01 -9.63
C LEU A 44 -2.87 40.44 -11.10
N ILE A 45 -1.70 40.60 -11.72
CA ILE A 45 -1.60 40.92 -13.15
C ILE A 45 -2.09 39.76 -14.01
N LEU A 46 -1.74 38.51 -13.69
CA LEU A 46 -2.27 37.33 -14.38
C LEU A 46 -3.80 37.22 -14.24
N LEU A 47 -4.34 37.53 -13.05
CA LEU A 47 -5.79 37.58 -12.85
C LEU A 47 -6.44 38.66 -13.72
N ALA A 48 -5.81 39.84 -13.83
CA ALA A 48 -6.27 40.91 -14.71
C ALA A 48 -6.23 40.50 -16.20
N ILE A 49 -5.18 39.80 -16.64
CA ILE A 49 -5.10 39.25 -18.00
C ILE A 49 -6.29 38.31 -18.26
N PHE A 50 -6.55 37.36 -17.36
CA PHE A 50 -7.69 36.44 -17.50
C PHE A 50 -9.03 37.17 -17.50
N TYR A 51 -9.18 38.22 -16.70
CA TYR A 51 -10.37 39.06 -16.68
C TYR A 51 -10.60 39.75 -18.03
N PHE A 52 -9.56 40.38 -18.60
CA PHE A 52 -9.69 41.05 -19.89
C PHE A 52 -9.93 40.06 -21.05
N GLN A 53 -9.23 38.93 -21.06
CA GLN A 53 -9.43 37.89 -22.08
C GLN A 53 -10.85 37.31 -22.03
N GLN A 54 -11.41 37.11 -20.83
CA GLN A 54 -12.79 36.63 -20.67
C GLN A 54 -13.82 37.65 -21.15
N THR A 55 -13.51 38.94 -21.05
CA THR A 55 -14.35 40.03 -21.60
C THR A 55 -14.09 40.29 -23.09
N GLY A 56 -13.22 39.50 -23.73
CA GLY A 56 -12.90 39.58 -25.16
C GLY A 56 -11.88 40.66 -25.53
N ARG A 57 -11.18 41.23 -24.54
CA ARG A 57 -10.10 42.21 -24.74
C ARG A 57 -8.74 41.51 -24.64
N TYR A 58 -8.01 41.47 -25.75
CA TYR A 58 -6.71 40.79 -25.87
C TYR A 58 -5.54 41.77 -26.04
N GLU A 59 -5.79 42.92 -26.68
CA GLU A 59 -4.85 44.04 -26.74
C GLU A 59 -4.94 44.84 -25.44
N LEU A 60 -3.88 44.76 -24.62
CA LEU A 60 -3.84 45.35 -23.28
C LEU A 60 -2.67 46.34 -23.16
N GLU A 61 -2.97 47.51 -22.60
CA GLU A 61 -1.97 48.51 -22.25
C GLU A 61 -1.66 48.48 -20.75
N ILE A 62 -0.47 48.97 -20.36
CA ILE A 62 -0.09 49.08 -18.94
C ILE A 62 -1.11 49.90 -18.13
N ALA A 63 -1.72 50.91 -18.76
CA ALA A 63 -2.76 51.74 -18.17
C ALA A 63 -4.03 50.94 -17.80
N ASP A 64 -4.40 49.92 -18.57
CA ASP A 64 -5.57 49.07 -18.27
C ASP A 64 -5.39 48.35 -16.92
N PHE A 65 -4.20 47.80 -16.69
CA PHE A 65 -3.86 47.12 -15.43
C PHE A 65 -3.80 48.11 -14.26
N SER A 66 -3.22 49.29 -14.47
CA SER A 66 -3.12 50.34 -13.44
C SER A 66 -4.50 50.81 -12.99
N GLN A 67 -5.42 51.01 -13.93
CA GLN A 67 -6.80 51.39 -13.65
C GLN A 67 -7.57 50.29 -12.90
N LEU A 68 -7.38 49.02 -13.28
CA LEU A 68 -8.09 47.90 -12.68
C LEU A 68 -7.56 47.53 -11.28
N LEU A 69 -6.23 47.47 -11.12
CA LEU A 69 -5.58 46.95 -9.91
C LEU A 69 -5.17 48.06 -8.92
N HIS A 70 -5.19 49.33 -9.34
CA HIS A 70 -4.66 50.47 -8.59
C HIS A 70 -3.18 50.31 -8.19
N ILE A 71 -2.41 49.67 -9.06
CA ILE A 71 -0.96 49.46 -8.92
C ILE A 71 -0.22 50.46 -9.83
N GLN A 72 0.93 50.94 -9.39
CA GLN A 72 1.74 51.87 -10.18
C GLN A 72 2.23 51.22 -11.48
N GLU A 73 2.10 51.93 -12.61
CA GLU A 73 2.48 51.44 -13.94
C GLU A 73 3.91 50.90 -14.01
N ARG A 74 4.87 51.54 -13.32
CA ARG A 74 6.25 51.05 -13.21
C ARG A 74 6.33 49.64 -12.64
N GLN A 75 5.55 49.32 -11.60
CA GLN A 75 5.57 48.00 -10.99
C GLN A 75 4.95 46.95 -11.92
N ILE A 76 3.88 47.33 -12.62
CA ILE A 76 3.22 46.49 -13.62
C ILE A 76 4.18 46.18 -14.76
N GLN A 77 4.86 47.20 -15.28
CA GLN A 77 5.85 47.03 -16.34
C GLN A 77 6.98 46.08 -15.92
N VAL A 78 7.56 46.27 -14.74
CA VAL A 78 8.61 45.39 -14.21
C VAL A 78 8.12 43.95 -14.07
N SER A 79 6.89 43.76 -13.60
CA SER A 79 6.28 42.44 -13.45
C SER A 79 6.02 41.75 -14.80
N ILE A 80 5.47 42.47 -15.78
CA ILE A 80 5.23 41.93 -17.13
C ILE A 80 6.57 41.60 -17.82
N GLU A 81 7.56 42.48 -17.76
CA GLU A 81 8.91 42.22 -18.29
C GLU A 81 9.54 40.99 -17.63
N LYS A 82 9.46 40.88 -16.30
CA LYS A 82 9.91 39.68 -15.58
C LYS A 82 9.21 38.42 -16.09
N MET A 83 7.89 38.44 -16.24
CA MET A 83 7.14 37.28 -16.71
C MET A 83 7.45 36.92 -18.17
N ARG A 84 7.78 37.90 -19.02
CA ARG A 84 8.29 37.65 -20.39
C ARG A 84 9.68 37.02 -20.37
N ASP A 85 10.59 37.53 -19.55
CA ASP A 85 11.95 36.98 -19.41
C ASP A 85 11.91 35.54 -18.87
N LEU A 86 10.97 35.26 -17.97
CA LEU A 86 10.69 33.92 -17.48
C LEU A 86 9.96 33.05 -18.51
N GLY A 87 9.57 33.57 -19.67
CA GLY A 87 8.84 32.85 -20.72
C GLY A 87 7.43 32.41 -20.30
N LEU A 88 6.82 33.12 -19.35
CA LEU A 88 5.45 32.87 -18.88
C LEU A 88 4.43 33.61 -19.75
N LEU A 89 4.80 34.79 -20.21
CA LEU A 89 4.01 35.60 -21.13
C LEU A 89 4.71 35.70 -22.47
N THR A 90 3.93 35.63 -23.55
CA THR A 90 4.42 35.73 -24.93
C THR A 90 3.61 36.77 -25.68
N ASP A 91 4.28 37.63 -26.46
CA ASP A 91 3.59 38.58 -27.33
C ASP A 91 3.29 37.89 -28.68
N ILE A 92 2.01 37.70 -29.01
CA ILE A 92 1.55 37.14 -30.29
C ILE A 92 0.57 38.13 -30.89
N ASP A 93 0.87 38.65 -32.09
CA ASP A 93 0.00 39.61 -32.79
C ASP A 93 -0.44 40.81 -31.93
N GLN A 94 0.48 41.36 -31.12
CA GLN A 94 0.23 42.47 -30.16
C GLN A 94 -0.70 42.11 -28.98
N SER A 95 -1.09 40.84 -28.84
CA SER A 95 -1.78 40.29 -27.67
C SER A 95 -0.78 39.70 -26.67
N LEU A 96 -1.07 39.86 -25.38
CA LEU A 96 -0.33 39.26 -24.29
C LEU A 96 -0.90 37.86 -23.97
N GLU A 97 -0.22 36.82 -24.41
CA GLU A 97 -0.67 35.44 -24.30
C GLU A 97 -0.03 34.71 -23.11
N THR A 98 -0.79 33.80 -22.47
CA THR A 98 -0.35 33.02 -21.31
C THR A 98 0.04 31.57 -21.67
N THR A 99 0.33 31.29 -22.94
CA THR A 99 0.67 29.94 -23.41
C THR A 99 1.92 29.41 -22.71
N GLY A 100 2.97 30.23 -22.60
CA GLY A 100 4.22 29.85 -21.92
C GLY A 100 4.00 29.51 -20.44
N LEU A 101 3.12 30.24 -19.76
CA LEU A 101 2.71 29.92 -18.37
C LEU A 101 2.08 28.53 -18.28
N PHE A 102 1.20 28.17 -19.21
CA PHE A 102 0.57 26.84 -19.22
C PHE A 102 1.61 25.73 -19.40
N GLU A 103 2.53 25.89 -20.35
CA GLU A 103 3.62 24.92 -20.60
C GLU A 103 4.47 24.71 -19.35
N LYS A 104 4.90 25.79 -18.69
CA LYS A 104 5.72 25.69 -17.48
C LYS A 104 4.97 25.08 -16.31
N VAL A 105 3.69 25.40 -16.14
CA VAL A 105 2.84 24.74 -15.13
C VAL A 105 2.71 23.25 -15.41
N ALA A 106 2.53 22.86 -16.68
CA ALA A 106 2.44 21.45 -17.08
C ALA A 106 3.75 20.69 -16.80
N ASP A 107 4.90 21.31 -17.07
CA ASP A 107 6.22 20.74 -16.78
C ASP A 107 6.43 20.53 -15.28
N LEU A 108 6.14 21.54 -14.46
CA LEU A 108 6.28 21.45 -13.00
C LEU A 108 5.34 20.40 -12.39
N TRP A 109 4.14 20.28 -12.96
CA TRP A 109 3.18 19.24 -12.59
C TRP A 109 3.68 17.84 -12.96
N ALA A 110 4.18 17.68 -14.19
CA ALA A 110 4.72 16.42 -14.67
C ALA A 110 5.92 15.99 -13.81
N GLU A 111 6.81 16.92 -13.46
CA GLU A 111 7.95 16.66 -12.59
C GLU A 111 7.50 16.18 -11.19
N GLU A 112 6.54 16.86 -10.55
CA GLU A 112 6.04 16.44 -9.24
C GLU A 112 5.36 15.07 -9.32
N ARG A 113 4.63 14.78 -10.41
CA ARG A 113 3.98 13.49 -10.61
C ARG A 113 5.00 12.37 -10.80
N MET A 114 6.07 12.62 -11.56
CA MET A 114 7.16 11.68 -11.76
C MET A 114 7.92 11.41 -10.47
N ARG A 115 8.22 12.45 -9.67
CA ARG A 115 8.82 12.30 -8.33
C ARG A 115 7.91 11.50 -7.40
N ALA A 116 6.61 11.74 -7.40
CA ALA A 116 5.67 10.98 -6.58
C ALA A 116 5.58 9.50 -7.01
N VAL A 117 5.69 9.20 -8.31
CA VAL A 117 5.76 7.82 -8.81
C VAL A 117 7.07 7.17 -8.40
N GLN A 118 8.20 7.85 -8.55
CA GLN A 118 9.52 7.35 -8.14
C GLN A 118 9.62 7.17 -6.63
N GLN A 119 9.10 8.10 -5.82
CA GLN A 119 9.02 7.98 -4.37
C GLN A 119 8.13 6.81 -3.96
N LYS A 120 6.97 6.62 -4.59
CA LYS A 120 6.15 5.42 -4.35
C LYS A 120 6.86 4.13 -4.77
N GLN A 121 7.61 4.14 -5.88
CA GLN A 121 8.42 3.00 -6.31
C GLN A 121 9.62 2.76 -5.39
N GLN A 122 10.20 3.79 -4.81
CA GLN A 122 11.35 3.72 -3.92
C GLN A 122 10.94 3.39 -2.48
N GLU A 123 9.79 3.86 -2.02
CA GLU A 123 9.10 3.38 -0.81
C GLU A 123 8.64 1.95 -0.99
N ALA A 124 8.12 1.57 -2.16
CA ALA A 124 7.86 0.18 -2.49
C ALA A 124 9.16 -0.63 -2.53
N ALA A 125 10.26 -0.11 -3.05
CA ALA A 125 11.57 -0.78 -3.07
C ALA A 125 12.21 -0.88 -1.68
N ILE A 126 12.09 0.14 -0.83
CA ILE A 126 12.54 0.14 0.57
C ILE A 126 11.65 -0.78 1.41
N THR A 127 10.34 -0.79 1.17
CA THR A 127 9.40 -1.76 1.76
C THR A 127 9.70 -3.17 1.26
N VAL A 128 10.06 -3.35 -0.01
CA VAL A 128 10.48 -4.63 -0.60
C VAL A 128 11.86 -5.04 -0.10
N GLN A 129 12.78 -4.13 0.24
CA GLN A 129 14.09 -4.47 0.81
C GLN A 129 14.02 -4.76 2.34
N LEU A 130 13.20 -4.01 3.08
CA LEU A 130 12.85 -4.32 4.48
C LEU A 130 12.04 -5.61 4.59
N LYS A 131 11.24 -5.93 3.56
CA LYS A 131 10.59 -7.25 3.41
C LYS A 131 11.58 -8.31 2.93
N ALA A 132 12.49 -8.05 1.99
CA ALA A 132 13.46 -9.03 1.48
C ALA A 132 14.42 -9.55 2.56
N GLY A 133 14.88 -8.67 3.46
CA GLY A 133 15.66 -9.06 4.63
C GLY A 133 14.87 -9.89 5.65
N LYS A 134 13.53 -9.75 5.69
CA LYS A 134 12.61 -10.63 6.44
C LYS A 134 12.14 -11.84 5.63
N GLU A 135 12.09 -11.79 4.30
CA GLU A 135 11.55 -12.81 3.39
C GLU A 135 12.52 -13.96 3.16
N GLN A 136 13.83 -13.78 3.37
CA GLN A 136 14.73 -14.93 3.48
C GLN A 136 14.43 -15.80 4.71
N LEU A 137 13.87 -15.23 5.79
CA LEU A 137 13.41 -15.97 6.97
C LEU A 137 11.92 -16.35 6.90
N LEU A 138 11.09 -15.57 6.18
CA LEU A 138 9.65 -15.84 6.03
C LEU A 138 9.34 -16.79 4.87
N SER A 139 10.17 -16.92 3.83
CA SER A 139 9.89 -17.85 2.72
C SER A 139 9.85 -19.33 3.16
N PRO A 140 10.73 -19.83 4.05
CA PRO A 140 10.59 -21.18 4.59
C PRO A 140 9.37 -21.31 5.50
N LEU A 141 9.05 -20.28 6.30
CA LEU A 141 7.90 -20.30 7.21
C LEU A 141 6.56 -20.31 6.44
N ILE A 142 6.45 -19.53 5.37
CA ILE A 142 5.27 -19.52 4.48
C ILE A 142 5.09 -20.90 3.84
N ASN A 143 6.17 -21.55 3.40
CA ASN A 143 6.12 -22.89 2.85
C ASN A 143 5.65 -23.94 3.88
N ILE A 144 6.06 -23.80 5.14
CA ILE A 144 5.58 -24.66 6.24
C ILE A 144 4.09 -24.41 6.48
N ILE A 145 3.65 -23.16 6.62
CA ILE A 145 2.24 -22.81 6.87
C ILE A 145 1.33 -23.38 5.78
N ASN A 146 1.67 -23.15 4.51
CA ASN A 146 0.90 -23.66 3.36
C ASN A 146 0.81 -25.20 3.36
N LEU A 147 1.88 -25.89 3.77
CA LEU A 147 1.86 -27.36 3.89
C LEU A 147 0.91 -27.81 4.99
N PHE A 148 0.93 -27.15 6.16
CA PHE A 148 0.02 -27.48 7.25
C PHE A 148 -1.44 -27.25 6.85
N GLU A 149 -1.77 -26.14 6.19
CA GLU A 149 -3.14 -25.87 5.72
C GLU A 149 -3.63 -26.96 4.76
N ARG A 150 -2.75 -27.43 3.86
CA ARG A 150 -3.07 -28.51 2.94
C ARG A 150 -3.35 -29.83 3.64
N GLU A 151 -2.53 -30.22 4.62
CA GLU A 151 -2.71 -31.47 5.38
C GLU A 151 -3.89 -31.40 6.36
N PHE A 152 -4.19 -30.20 6.89
CA PHE A 152 -5.33 -29.97 7.78
C PHE A 152 -6.66 -29.85 7.02
N GLY A 153 -6.61 -29.58 5.71
CA GLY A 153 -7.79 -29.37 4.87
C GLY A 153 -8.57 -28.10 5.22
N ARG A 154 -7.93 -27.16 5.93
CA ARG A 154 -8.50 -25.87 6.35
C ARG A 154 -7.40 -24.84 6.54
N ALA A 155 -7.78 -23.57 6.52
CA ALA A 155 -6.90 -22.49 6.93
C ALA A 155 -6.51 -22.66 8.41
N LEU A 156 -5.27 -22.30 8.72
CA LEU A 156 -4.80 -22.24 10.10
C LEU A 156 -5.30 -20.96 10.77
N THR A 157 -5.59 -21.05 12.05
CA THR A 157 -5.93 -19.88 12.86
C THR A 157 -4.67 -19.05 13.16
N PRO A 158 -4.81 -17.76 13.52
CA PRO A 158 -3.66 -16.93 13.89
C PRO A 158 -2.80 -17.54 15.01
N ILE A 159 -3.46 -18.18 16.00
CA ILE A 159 -2.78 -18.85 17.13
C ILE A 159 -1.95 -20.03 16.63
N GLU A 160 -2.48 -20.81 15.68
CA GLU A 160 -1.78 -21.95 15.09
C GLU A 160 -0.58 -21.51 14.24
N ILE A 161 -0.72 -20.39 13.51
CA ILE A 161 0.39 -19.78 12.76
C ILE A 161 1.49 -19.31 13.70
N ASP A 162 1.14 -18.66 14.81
CA ASP A 162 2.11 -18.22 15.81
C ASP A 162 2.85 -19.41 16.46
N GLN A 163 2.16 -20.52 16.72
CA GLN A 163 2.81 -21.75 17.22
C GLN A 163 3.85 -22.30 16.24
N ILE A 164 3.52 -22.39 14.95
CA ILE A 164 4.45 -22.85 13.90
C ILE A 164 5.62 -21.87 13.75
N LYS A 165 5.35 -20.57 13.86
CA LYS A 165 6.37 -19.53 13.86
C LYS A 165 7.32 -19.66 15.04
N ASN A 166 6.84 -19.99 16.24
CA ASN A 166 7.68 -20.18 17.41
C ASN A 166 8.62 -21.39 17.25
N TRP A 167 8.15 -22.49 16.66
CA TRP A 167 9.00 -23.63 16.31
C TRP A 167 10.17 -23.25 15.41
N TYR A 168 9.92 -22.41 14.40
CA TYR A 168 10.92 -22.01 13.43
C TYR A 168 11.84 -20.89 13.93
N CYS A 169 11.29 -19.83 14.52
CA CYS A 169 12.02 -18.63 14.91
C CYS A 169 12.61 -18.69 16.32
N GLU A 170 11.86 -19.17 17.31
CA GLU A 170 12.28 -19.15 18.72
C GLU A 170 13.04 -20.43 19.09
N HIS A 171 12.52 -21.59 18.70
CA HIS A 171 13.15 -22.89 18.97
C HIS A 171 14.21 -23.27 17.94
N GLY A 172 14.26 -22.57 16.80
CA GLY A 172 15.26 -22.78 15.75
C GLY A 172 15.19 -24.17 15.10
N TYR A 173 14.01 -24.80 15.07
CA TYR A 173 13.87 -26.09 14.39
C TYR A 173 14.02 -25.93 12.88
N ALA A 174 14.83 -26.80 12.28
CA ALA A 174 14.97 -26.84 10.84
C ALA A 174 13.62 -27.15 10.16
N GLU A 175 13.36 -26.49 9.02
CA GLU A 175 12.14 -26.69 8.22
C GLU A 175 11.86 -28.18 7.94
N THR A 176 12.92 -28.95 7.64
CA THR A 176 12.82 -30.38 7.36
C THR A 176 12.30 -31.17 8.55
N LEU A 177 12.66 -30.80 9.79
CA LEU A 177 12.16 -31.47 11.00
C LEU A 177 10.68 -31.16 11.23
N ILE A 178 10.26 -29.92 11.01
CA ILE A 178 8.86 -29.52 11.15
C ILE A 178 7.99 -30.27 10.15
N LYS A 179 8.46 -30.43 8.90
CA LYS A 179 7.79 -31.22 7.87
C LYS A 179 7.68 -32.71 8.22
N GLU A 180 8.72 -33.31 8.80
CA GLU A 180 8.66 -34.71 9.25
C GLU A 180 7.69 -34.90 10.44
N ALA A 181 7.63 -33.94 11.37
CA ALA A 181 6.66 -33.97 12.46
C ALA A 181 5.21 -33.95 11.94
N LEU A 182 4.94 -33.10 10.94
CA LEU A 182 3.63 -33.06 10.26
C LEU A 182 3.30 -34.38 9.58
N LYS A 183 4.21 -34.92 8.77
CA LYS A 183 4.03 -36.21 8.10
C LYS A 183 3.68 -37.31 9.10
N ARG A 184 4.30 -37.31 10.27
CA ARG A 184 4.03 -38.28 11.34
C ARG A 184 2.65 -38.10 11.98
N ALA A 185 2.21 -36.85 12.17
CA ALA A 185 0.87 -36.54 12.63
C ALA A 185 -0.19 -37.04 11.63
N VAL A 186 0.02 -36.80 10.33
CA VAL A 186 -0.84 -37.28 9.23
C VAL A 186 -0.90 -38.82 9.22
N LEU A 187 0.24 -39.51 9.26
CA LEU A 187 0.30 -40.98 9.25
C LEU A 187 -0.37 -41.63 10.47
N ARG A 188 -0.45 -40.91 11.59
CA ARG A 188 -1.15 -41.37 12.80
C ARG A 188 -2.63 -40.99 12.82
N GLY A 189 -3.09 -40.17 11.87
CA GLY A 189 -4.44 -39.61 11.85
C GLY A 189 -4.70 -38.58 12.97
N ILE A 190 -3.65 -37.96 13.52
CA ILE A 190 -3.75 -37.02 14.65
C ILE A 190 -3.22 -35.65 14.22
N LEU A 191 -4.07 -34.85 13.58
CA LEU A 191 -3.74 -33.50 13.11
C LEU A 191 -3.89 -32.47 14.24
N ASN A 192 -2.95 -32.48 15.20
CA ASN A 192 -2.96 -31.60 16.36
C ASN A 192 -1.57 -30.98 16.57
N LEU A 193 -1.48 -29.64 16.63
CA LEU A 193 -0.21 -28.93 16.84
C LEU A 193 0.46 -29.31 18.16
N ASN A 194 -0.30 -29.54 19.24
CA ASN A 194 0.25 -29.98 20.53
C ASN A 194 0.87 -31.39 20.45
N TYR A 195 0.39 -32.24 19.53
CA TYR A 195 0.99 -33.55 19.30
C TYR A 195 2.33 -33.41 18.58
N MET A 196 2.38 -32.55 17.56
CA MET A 196 3.62 -32.25 16.83
C MET A 196 4.66 -31.54 17.70
N ASP A 197 4.24 -30.65 18.59
CA ASP A 197 5.11 -30.00 19.58
C ASP A 197 5.85 -31.04 20.46
N LYS A 198 5.12 -32.05 20.94
CA LYS A 198 5.71 -33.16 21.72
C LYS A 198 6.71 -33.98 20.90
N ILE A 199 6.45 -34.20 19.61
CA ILE A 199 7.38 -34.89 18.71
C ILE A 199 8.67 -34.07 18.57
N LEU A 200 8.55 -32.78 18.24
CA LEU A 200 9.68 -31.87 18.08
C LEU A 200 10.50 -31.74 19.37
N ALA A 201 9.85 -31.58 20.53
CA ALA A 201 10.49 -31.52 21.83
C ALA A 201 11.22 -32.83 22.20
N SER A 202 10.66 -33.99 21.83
CA SER A 202 11.32 -35.28 22.04
C SER A 202 12.58 -35.41 21.19
N TRP A 203 12.55 -34.98 19.93
CA TRP A 203 13.73 -34.99 19.04
C TRP A 203 14.80 -34.01 19.51
N ALA A 204 14.40 -32.83 19.98
CA ALA A 204 15.31 -31.83 20.57
C ALA A 204 16.06 -32.39 21.78
N LYS A 205 15.37 -33.09 22.69
CA LYS A 205 15.99 -33.75 23.86
C LYS A 205 17.00 -34.84 23.50
N MET A 206 16.84 -35.46 22.34
CA MET A 206 17.74 -36.50 21.84
C MET A 206 18.86 -35.94 20.95
N ASN A 207 18.95 -34.61 20.86
CA ASN A 207 19.88 -33.86 20.01
C ASN A 207 19.80 -34.27 18.52
N ILE A 208 18.61 -34.68 18.07
CA ILE A 208 18.33 -35.02 16.67
C ILE A 208 18.12 -33.71 15.90
N ARG A 209 18.99 -33.44 14.94
CA ARG A 209 19.01 -32.17 14.18
C ARG A 209 18.84 -32.37 12.68
N THR A 210 18.98 -33.60 12.18
CA THR A 210 18.92 -33.89 10.75
C THR A 210 17.85 -34.94 10.42
N THR A 211 17.27 -34.86 9.21
CA THR A 211 16.29 -35.84 8.72
C THR A 211 16.84 -37.27 8.73
N ARG A 212 18.15 -37.44 8.49
CA ARG A 212 18.81 -38.75 8.53
C ARG A 212 18.81 -39.36 9.93
N GLU A 213 19.03 -38.55 10.96
CA GLU A 213 18.97 -38.98 12.36
C GLU A 213 17.53 -39.31 12.79
N VAL A 214 16.52 -38.60 12.27
CA VAL A 214 15.11 -38.94 12.49
C VAL A 214 14.81 -40.35 11.97
N ILE A 215 15.21 -40.66 10.74
CA ILE A 215 15.00 -41.99 10.13
C ILE A 215 15.68 -43.10 10.96
N GLN A 216 16.94 -42.90 11.35
CA GLN A 216 17.67 -43.86 12.19
C GLN A 216 17.04 -44.04 13.59
N TYR A 217 16.51 -42.96 14.16
CA TYR A 217 15.77 -43.04 15.41
C TYR A 217 14.46 -43.82 15.24
N GLU A 218 13.76 -43.64 14.12
CA GLU A 218 12.52 -44.34 13.83
C GLU A 218 12.73 -45.85 13.65
N GLU A 219 13.76 -46.27 12.92
CA GLU A 219 14.14 -47.69 12.79
C GLU A 219 14.38 -48.31 14.17
N ARG A 220 15.18 -47.63 15.03
CA ARG A 220 15.46 -48.09 16.39
C ARG A 220 14.23 -48.10 17.29
N PHE A 221 13.29 -47.17 17.10
CA PHE A 221 12.05 -47.11 17.88
C PHE A 221 11.07 -48.22 17.47
N GLN A 222 10.94 -48.50 16.17
CA GLN A 222 10.14 -49.61 15.68
C GLN A 222 10.69 -50.96 16.13
N ASP A 223 12.02 -51.15 16.08
CA ASP A 223 12.67 -52.37 16.55
C ASP A 223 12.48 -52.59 18.06
N LYS A 224 12.56 -51.52 18.86
CA LYS A 224 12.27 -51.59 20.31
C LYS A 224 10.80 -51.90 20.59
N LYS A 225 9.87 -51.36 19.78
CA LYS A 225 8.43 -51.65 19.92
C LYS A 225 8.12 -53.11 19.57
N LYS A 226 8.66 -53.62 18.46
CA LYS A 226 8.52 -55.03 18.05
C LYS A 226 9.11 -55.99 19.09
N ARG A 227 10.26 -55.64 19.69
CA ARG A 227 10.88 -56.44 20.77
C ARG A 227 10.04 -56.43 22.06
N LYS A 228 9.43 -55.31 22.44
CA LYS A 228 8.50 -55.24 23.60
C LYS A 228 7.20 -56.02 23.38
N GLU A 229 6.62 -55.96 22.19
CA GLU A 229 5.41 -56.75 21.82
C GLU A 229 5.68 -58.26 21.70
N GLN A 230 6.97 -58.67 21.68
CA GLN A 230 7.40 -60.06 21.71
C GLN A 230 7.82 -60.56 23.11
N SER A 231 8.02 -59.66 24.09
CA SER A 231 8.54 -60.01 25.43
C SER A 231 7.52 -59.88 26.56
N ASP A 232 6.30 -59.42 26.30
CA ASP A 232 5.20 -59.34 27.28
C ASP A 232 3.90 -59.95 26.73
N PRO A 233 3.62 -61.24 27.01
CA PRO A 233 2.45 -61.96 26.49
C PRO A 233 1.11 -61.43 27.01
N ASP A 234 1.08 -60.80 28.18
CA ASP A 234 -0.16 -60.38 28.85
C ASP A 234 -0.85 -59.19 28.15
N GLN A 235 -0.10 -58.34 27.44
CA GLN A 235 -0.66 -57.22 26.68
C GLN A 235 -1.27 -57.63 25.32
N LYS A 236 -0.87 -58.79 24.76
CA LYS A 236 -1.52 -59.34 23.57
C LYS A 236 -2.88 -59.94 23.91
N ILE A 237 -2.98 -60.64 25.04
CA ILE A 237 -4.23 -61.26 25.51
C ILE A 237 -5.27 -60.18 25.86
N ALA A 238 -4.85 -59.07 26.49
CA ALA A 238 -5.74 -57.96 26.80
C ALA A 238 -6.31 -57.24 25.55
N LYS A 239 -5.53 -57.15 24.46
CA LYS A 239 -5.99 -56.55 23.19
C LYS A 239 -6.90 -57.47 22.36
N GLU A 240 -6.65 -58.78 22.38
CA GLU A 240 -7.52 -59.75 21.69
C GLU A 240 -8.88 -59.92 22.39
N GLN A 241 -8.93 -59.78 23.73
CA GLN A 241 -10.21 -59.81 24.46
C GLN A 241 -11.06 -58.56 24.19
N ASP A 242 -10.44 -57.38 24.10
CA ASP A 242 -11.15 -56.10 23.86
C ASP A 242 -11.71 -55.99 22.43
N GLU A 243 -11.03 -56.59 21.44
CA GLU A 243 -11.54 -56.71 20.06
C GLU A 243 -12.70 -57.72 19.97
N LYS A 244 -12.63 -58.85 20.72
CA LYS A 244 -13.70 -59.86 20.75
C LYS A 244 -15.01 -59.34 21.35
N PHE A 245 -14.96 -58.33 22.21
CA PHE A 245 -16.16 -57.70 22.77
C PHE A 245 -16.82 -56.69 21.83
N LYS A 246 -16.10 -56.11 20.85
CA LYS A 246 -16.67 -55.16 19.89
C LYS A 246 -17.60 -55.83 18.87
N ASP A 247 -17.31 -57.06 18.48
CA ASP A 247 -18.14 -57.82 17.52
C ASP A 247 -19.49 -58.28 18.10
N ILE A 248 -19.68 -58.22 19.43
CA ILE A 248 -20.93 -58.67 20.08
C ILE A 248 -21.99 -57.55 20.12
N TYR A 249 -21.59 -56.27 20.04
CA TYR A 249 -22.50 -55.11 20.18
C TYR A 249 -22.83 -54.40 18.87
N LEU A 250 -22.42 -54.97 17.72
CA LEU A 250 -22.68 -54.41 16.40
C LEU A 250 -23.44 -55.39 15.49
N THR A 251 -24.51 -56.00 16.03
CA THR A 251 -25.61 -56.61 15.27
C THR A 251 -26.92 -56.03 15.78
#